data_AF-A0A840DY16-F1
#
_entry.id   AF-A0A840DY16-F1
#
_cell.length_a   1.000
_cell.length_b   1.000
_cell.length_c   1.000
_cell.angle_alpha   90.00
_cell.angle_beta   90.00
_cell.angle_gamma   90.00
#
_symmetry.space_group_name_H-M   'P 1'
#
loop_
_entity.id
_entity.type
_entity.pdbx_description
1 polymer ?
#
loop_
_entity_poly.entity_id
_entity_poly.type
_entity_poly.pdbx_seq_one_letter_code
_entity_poly.pdbx_strand_id
1 'polypeptide(L)'
;MKFIDELYEYYKDRLSGDEEDAEILTMSVLEELSREDLLELIKEMDDAELVGMVGLYMLERLKAKMAQEGIGQTKWFSSPSIIH
;
A
#
# COMPACT_ATOMS: atom_id res chain seq x y z
N MET A 1 1.82 -8.13 -13.77
CA MET A 1 0.49 -7.75 -14.28
C MET A 1 0.68 -6.74 -15.40
N LYS A 2 0.13 -7.03 -16.58
CA LYS A 2 0.28 -6.20 -17.80
C LYS A 2 -0.07 -4.72 -17.59
N PHE A 3 -1.06 -4.45 -16.74
CA PHE A 3 -1.48 -3.09 -16.40
C PHE A 3 -0.38 -2.24 -15.74
N ILE A 4 0.45 -2.80 -14.85
CA ILE A 4 1.54 -2.03 -14.21
C ILE A 4 2.62 -1.68 -15.22
N ASP A 5 2.93 -2.62 -16.13
CA ASP A 5 3.90 -2.37 -17.20
C ASP A 5 3.38 -1.28 -18.16
N GLU A 6 2.09 -1.32 -18.52
CA GLU A 6 1.46 -0.30 -19.35
C GLU A 6 1.41 1.07 -18.67
N LEU A 7 1.11 1.10 -17.37
CA LEU A 7 1.10 2.33 -16.58
C LEU A 7 2.51 2.93 -16.48
N TYR A 8 3.51 2.09 -16.19
CA TYR A 8 4.90 2.51 -16.17
C TYR A 8 5.33 3.08 -17.52
N GLU A 9 5.04 2.38 -18.62
CA GLU A 9 5.40 2.83 -19.97
C GLU A 9 4.74 4.16 -20.36
N TYR A 10 3.51 4.40 -19.92
CA TYR A 10 2.79 5.66 -20.21
C TYR A 10 3.30 6.85 -19.39
N TYR A 11 3.75 6.60 -18.16
CA TYR A 11 4.15 7.65 -17.22
C TYR A 11 5.66 7.79 -17.01
N LYS A 12 6.50 6.88 -17.53
CA LYS A 12 7.96 6.89 -17.30
C LYS A 12 8.66 8.19 -17.67
N ASP A 13 8.18 8.91 -18.68
CA ASP A 13 8.74 10.19 -19.11
C ASP A 13 8.29 11.37 -18.23
N ARG A 14 7.33 11.14 -17.33
CA ARG A 14 6.80 12.11 -16.34
C ARG A 14 7.24 11.82 -14.91
N LEU A 15 7.77 10.63 -14.65
CA LEU A 15 8.40 10.30 -13.37
C LEU A 15 9.72 11.07 -13.27
N SER A 16 9.77 12.09 -12.40
CA SER A 16 10.97 12.89 -12.18
C SER A 16 12.03 12.15 -11.36
N GLY A 17 11.69 10.96 -10.85
CA GLY A 17 12.56 10.02 -10.17
C GLY A 17 12.32 9.92 -8.66
N ASP A 18 11.34 10.66 -8.11
CA ASP A 18 10.99 10.61 -6.68
C ASP A 18 9.86 9.60 -6.41
N GLU A 19 9.88 8.99 -5.23
CA GLU A 19 8.85 8.06 -4.73
C GLU A 19 7.47 8.75 -4.67
N GLU A 20 7.48 10.06 -4.39
CA GLU A 20 6.28 10.91 -4.33
C GLU A 20 5.51 10.97 -5.66
N ASP A 21 6.23 10.93 -6.81
CA ASP A 21 5.57 10.92 -8.13
C ASP A 21 4.79 9.61 -8.36
N ALA A 22 5.35 8.48 -7.93
CA ALA A 22 4.70 7.19 -8.07
C ALA A 22 3.45 7.09 -7.19
N GLU A 23 3.48 7.66 -5.98
CA GLU A 23 2.32 7.72 -5.09
C GLU A 23 1.20 8.58 -5.69
N ILE A 24 1.51 9.80 -6.14
CA ILE A 24 0.53 10.71 -6.74
C ILE A 24 -0.11 10.08 -7.99
N LEU A 25 0.71 9.47 -8.86
CA LEU A 25 0.21 8.81 -10.07
C LEU A 25 -0.69 7.62 -9.73
N THR A 26 -0.26 6.78 -8.79
CA THR A 26 -1.06 5.63 -8.35
C THR A 26 -2.40 6.09 -7.81
N MET A 27 -2.43 7.12 -6.97
CA MET A 27 -3.66 7.66 -6.40
C MET A 27 -4.57 8.24 -7.50
N SER A 28 -4.01 9.04 -8.41
CA SER A 28 -4.74 9.65 -9.53
C SER A 28 -5.41 8.59 -10.41
N VAL A 29 -4.70 7.50 -10.72
CA VAL A 29 -5.24 6.38 -11.49
C VAL A 29 -6.36 5.69 -10.73
N LEU A 30 -6.17 5.39 -9.44
CA LEU A 30 -7.18 4.72 -8.63
C LEU A 30 -8.46 5.54 -8.46
N GLU A 31 -8.37 6.87 -8.42
CA GLU A 31 -9.52 7.77 -8.35
C GLU A 31 -10.40 7.75 -9.62
N GLU A 32 -9.80 7.44 -10.77
CA GLU A 32 -10.51 7.35 -12.06
C GLU A 32 -11.19 5.99 -12.28
N LEU A 33 -10.79 4.95 -11.55
CA LEU A 33 -11.30 3.59 -11.72
C LEU A 33 -12.63 3.38 -10.99
N SER A 34 -13.58 2.76 -11.68
CA SER A 34 -14.79 2.24 -11.05
C SER A 34 -14.50 0.96 -10.26
N ARG A 35 -15.47 0.53 -9.44
CA ARG A 35 -15.39 -0.76 -8.75
C ARG A 35 -15.25 -1.92 -9.72
N GLU A 36 -15.96 -1.86 -10.84
CA GLU A 36 -15.90 -2.86 -11.91
C GLU A 36 -14.50 -2.93 -12.51
N ASP A 37 -13.87 -1.77 -12.80
CA ASP A 37 -12.51 -1.74 -13.36
C ASP A 37 -11.49 -2.32 -12.39
N LEU A 38 -11.60 -2.00 -11.09
CA LEU A 38 -10.76 -2.60 -10.05
C LEU A 38 -10.91 -4.12 -9.99
N LEU A 39 -12.13 -4.64 -10.16
CA LEU A 39 -12.36 -6.08 -10.18
C LEU A 39 -11.79 -6.75 -11.42
N GLU A 40 -11.79 -6.08 -12.58
CA GLU A 40 -11.13 -6.60 -13.78
C GLU A 40 -9.60 -6.65 -13.58
N LEU A 41 -8.98 -5.60 -13.01
CA LEU A 41 -7.55 -5.62 -12.67
C LEU A 41 -7.19 -6.80 -11.75
N ILE A 42 -8.01 -7.08 -10.74
CA ILE A 42 -7.80 -8.22 -9.84
C ILE A 42 -7.90 -9.56 -10.58
N LYS A 43 -8.79 -9.69 -11.56
CA LYS A 43 -8.93 -10.93 -12.35
C LYS A 43 -7.75 -11.19 -13.26
N GLU A 44 -7.01 -10.14 -13.65
CA GLU A 44 -5.81 -10.26 -14.49
C GLU A 44 -4.54 -10.61 -13.72
N MET A 45 -4.57 -10.53 -12.38
CA MET A 45 -3.44 -10.91 -11.52
C MET A 45 -3.19 -12.42 -11.59
N ASP A 46 -1.91 -12.80 -11.59
CA ASP A 46 -1.56 -14.20 -11.36
C ASP A 46 -1.72 -14.61 -9.88
N ASP A 47 -1.59 -15.90 -9.59
CA ASP A 47 -1.76 -16.43 -8.22
C ASP A 47 -0.82 -15.76 -7.20
N ALA A 48 0.42 -15.45 -7.59
CA ALA A 48 1.40 -14.85 -6.70
C ALA A 48 1.07 -13.38 -6.42
N GLU A 49 0.66 -12.64 -7.45
CA GLU A 49 0.20 -11.26 -7.37
C GLU A 49 -1.06 -11.14 -6.51
N LEU A 50 -2.04 -12.03 -6.73
CA LEU A 50 -3.28 -12.06 -5.95
C LEU A 50 -3.01 -12.35 -4.47
N VAL A 51 -2.17 -13.37 -4.18
CA VAL A 51 -1.76 -13.69 -2.81
C VAL A 51 -1.02 -12.51 -2.18
N GLY A 52 -0.13 -11.86 -2.91
CA GLY A 52 0.59 -10.67 -2.45
C GLY A 52 -0.36 -9.52 -2.10
N MET A 53 -1.28 -9.18 -2.99
CA MET A 53 -2.24 -8.09 -2.81
C MET A 53 -3.19 -8.34 -1.63
N VAL A 54 -3.78 -9.53 -1.56
CA VAL A 54 -4.66 -9.91 -0.44
C VAL A 54 -3.88 -9.99 0.87
N GLY A 55 -2.67 -10.56 0.84
CA GLY A 55 -1.79 -10.67 2.00
C GLY A 55 -1.40 -9.32 2.58
N LEU A 56 -1.00 -8.37 1.73
CA LEU A 56 -0.65 -7.01 2.14
C LEU A 56 -1.86 -6.28 2.76
N TYR A 57 -3.02 -6.35 2.10
CA TYR A 57 -4.25 -5.76 2.64
C TYR A 57 -4.58 -6.34 4.02
N MET A 58 -4.59 -7.67 4.16
CA MET A 58 -4.86 -8.33 5.43
C MET A 58 -3.85 -7.92 6.52
N LEU A 59 -2.56 -7.86 6.18
CA LEU A 59 -1.50 -7.45 7.10
C LEU A 59 -1.73 -6.03 7.62
N GLU A 60 -1.98 -5.06 6.74
CA GLU A 60 -2.17 -3.66 7.14
C GLU A 60 -3.46 -3.48 7.96
N ARG A 61 -4.54 -4.17 7.60
CA ARG A 61 -5.78 -4.18 8.40
C ARG A 61 -5.56 -4.81 9.78
N LEU A 62 -4.77 -5.87 9.86
CA LEU A 62 -4.45 -6.52 11.14
C LEU A 62 -3.59 -5.61 12.03
N LYS A 63 -2.55 -4.96 11.47
CA LYS A 63 -1.74 -3.97 12.20
C LYS A 63 -2.60 -2.83 12.74
N ALA A 64 -3.48 -2.27 11.91
CA ALA A 64 -4.40 -1.20 12.31
C ALA A 64 -5.32 -1.65 13.46
N LYS A 65 -5.86 -2.87 13.39
CA LYS A 65 -6.66 -3.45 14.47
C LYS A 65 -5.85 -3.65 15.74
N MET A 66 -4.64 -4.20 15.65
CA MET A 66 -3.75 -4.39 16.80
C MET A 66 -3.44 -3.06 17.48
N ALA A 67 -3.15 -2.00 16.71
CA ALA A 67 -2.91 -0.66 17.24
C ALA A 67 -4.15 -0.09 17.97
N GLN A 68 -5.35 -0.26 17.41
CA GLN A 68 -6.61 0.14 18.04
C GLN A 68 -6.85 -0.56 19.39
N GLU A 69 -6.49 -1.85 19.48
CA GLU A 69 -6.65 -2.67 20.68
C GLU A 69 -5.44 -2.56 21.64
N GLY A 70 -4.44 -1.74 21.31
CA GLY A 70 -3.21 -1.58 22.12
C GLY A 70 -2.28 -2.79 22.14
N ILE A 71 -2.49 -3.76 21.24
CA ILE A 71 -1.69 -4.98 21.12
C ILE A 71 -0.42 -4.67 20.32
N GLY A 72 0.74 -5.11 20.79
CA GLY A 72 2.02 -4.87 20.11
C GLY A 72 2.62 -3.49 20.36
N GLN A 73 1.97 -2.65 21.18
CA GLN A 73 2.66 -1.58 21.88
C GLN A 73 3.59 -2.25 22.91
N THR A 74 4.78 -2.64 22.47
CA THR A 74 5.86 -2.94 23.40
C THR A 74 5.95 -1.73 24.31
N LYS A 75 5.64 -1.94 25.59
CA LYS A 75 5.83 -0.94 26.65
C LYS A 75 7.20 -0.33 26.39
N TRP A 76 7.25 0.90 25.88
CA TRP A 76 8.45 1.71 26.00
C TRP A 76 8.60 1.86 27.50
N PHE A 77 9.48 1.04 28.08
CA PHE A 77 9.76 1.06 29.49
C PHE A 77 10.00 2.52 29.84
N SER A 78 9.17 3.00 30.76
CA SER A 78 9.43 4.18 31.53
C SER A 78 10.86 4.05 32.03
N SER A 79 11.81 4.77 31.41
CA SER A 79 13.07 5.02 32.07
C SER A 79 12.75 5.91 33.27
N PRO A 80 12.96 5.45 34.52
CA PRO A 80 12.83 6.33 35.67
C PRO A 80 14.06 7.24 35.73
N SER A 81 13.80 8.55 35.85
CA SER A 81 14.72 9.59 36.35
C SER A 81 15.86 9.98 35.39
N ILE A 82 16.29 11.24 35.30
CA ILE A 82 16.94 12.02 36.36
C ILE A 82 16.46 13.49 36.33
N ILE A 83 15.95 13.93 37.48
CA ILE A 83 15.85 15.34 37.85
C ILE A 83 17.27 15.78 38.21
N HIS A 84 17.81 16.79 37.51
CA HIS A 84 18.94 17.59 37.96
C HIS A 84 18.59 19.07 37.85
#